data_AF-A0A2E2R0F6-F1
#
_entry.id   AF-A0A2E2R0F6-F1
#
_cell.length_a   1.000
_cell.length_b   1.000
_cell.length_c   1.000
_cell.angle_alpha   90.00
_cell.angle_beta   90.00
_cell.angle_gamma   90.00
#
_symmetry.space_group_name_H-M   'P 1'
#
loop_
_entity.id
_entity.type
_entity.pdbx_description
1 polymer ?
#
loop_
_entity_poly.entity_id
_entity_poly.type
_entity_poly.pdbx_seq_one_letter_code
_entity_poly.pdbx_strand_id
1 'polypeptide(L)'
;MQALTMYRILFVLVLLLPLSPVPSEAFVFRKIVYCSPIEGFIHWQGKPLANVVVTRELYSGGFEGGKYSDTASTGIDGRFKFDVVQERRFLRPDLLSANPNISQLVWLIHEGQRYAIWSYTKHDFGERSEAKEGVITINCDLSTYEHYDHGRIVRCQHNGNV
;
A
#
# COMPACT_ATOMS: atom_id res chain seq x y z
N MET A 1 27.58 67.37 -4.37
CA MET A 1 26.17 67.09 -4.74
C MET A 1 26.23 66.26 -6.02
N GLN A 2 26.34 64.93 -5.99
CA GLN A 2 25.20 64.02 -6.30
C GLN A 2 25.53 62.51 -6.08
N ALA A 3 26.70 62.13 -5.55
CA ALA A 3 27.14 60.72 -5.54
C ALA A 3 26.82 59.93 -4.25
N LEU A 4 26.47 60.60 -3.14
CA LEU A 4 26.25 59.95 -1.83
C LEU A 4 24.81 59.46 -1.60
N THR A 5 23.86 59.84 -2.46
CA THR A 5 22.44 59.46 -2.31
C THR A 5 22.12 58.12 -2.98
N MET A 6 22.96 57.67 -3.93
CA MET A 6 22.67 56.52 -4.79
C MET A 6 23.08 55.15 -4.19
N TYR A 7 23.73 55.14 -3.02
CA TYR A 7 24.09 53.89 -2.33
C TYR A 7 23.10 53.50 -1.23
N ARG A 8 22.29 54.45 -0.74
CA ARG A 8 21.26 54.18 0.28
C ARG A 8 20.01 53.51 -0.28
N ILE A 9 19.75 53.64 -1.58
CA ILE A 9 18.57 53.04 -2.22
C ILE A 9 18.86 51.61 -2.71
N LEU A 10 20.11 51.30 -3.07
CA LEU A 10 20.48 49.95 -3.50
C LEU A 10 20.61 48.93 -2.36
N PHE A 11 20.86 49.38 -1.13
CA PHE A 11 20.94 48.50 0.05
C PHE A 11 19.56 48.11 0.61
N VAL A 12 18.50 48.83 0.24
CA VAL A 12 17.14 48.56 0.74
C VAL A 12 16.41 47.53 -0.12
N LEU A 13 16.81 47.33 -1.38
CA LEU A 13 16.16 46.36 -2.28
C LEU A 13 16.59 44.91 -2.07
N VAL A 14 17.73 44.65 -1.43
CA VAL A 14 18.18 43.27 -1.11
C VAL A 14 17.46 42.71 0.13
N LEU A 15 16.86 43.58 0.95
CA LEU A 15 16.12 43.20 2.17
C LEU A 15 14.62 42.91 1.93
N LEU A 16 14.14 43.05 0.69
CA LEU A 16 12.76 42.77 0.28
C LEU A 16 12.64 41.51 -0.60
N LEU A 17 13.67 40.65 -0.61
CA LEU A 17 13.46 39.27 -1.04
C LEU A 17 12.52 38.62 0.00
N PRO A 18 11.31 38.19 -0.38
CA PRO A 18 10.52 37.38 0.53
C PRO A 18 11.37 36.14 0.82
N LEU A 19 11.81 35.98 2.07
CA LEU A 19 12.02 34.64 2.61
C LEU A 19 10.64 33.98 2.57
N SER A 20 10.23 33.50 1.40
CA SER A 20 9.21 32.49 1.35
C SER A 20 9.75 31.37 2.24
N PRO A 21 9.02 30.96 3.29
CA PRO A 21 9.39 29.74 3.98
C PRO A 21 9.31 28.67 2.90
N VAL A 22 10.47 28.24 2.40
CA VAL A 22 10.56 26.96 1.71
C VAL A 22 9.97 25.99 2.72
N PRO A 23 8.86 25.29 2.42
CA PRO A 23 8.24 24.42 3.39
C PRO A 23 9.32 23.42 3.80
N SER A 24 9.85 23.60 5.00
CA SER A 24 10.92 22.77 5.57
C SER A 24 10.44 21.34 5.82
N GLU A 25 9.16 21.07 5.61
CA GLU A 25 8.56 19.75 5.57
C GLU A 25 8.87 18.95 4.30
N ALA A 26 9.37 19.58 3.23
CA ALA A 26 9.75 18.88 1.99
C ALA A 26 10.90 17.88 2.19
N PHE A 27 11.59 17.95 3.32
CA PHE A 27 12.48 16.92 3.82
C PHE A 27 11.89 16.35 5.11
N VAL A 28 11.86 15.02 5.26
CA VAL A 28 11.84 14.23 6.51
C VAL A 28 10.68 13.22 6.69
N PHE A 29 9.57 13.27 5.95
CA PHE A 29 8.55 12.21 6.05
C PHE A 29 8.05 11.70 4.70
N ARG A 30 8.69 10.65 4.18
CA ARG A 30 8.09 9.87 3.09
C ARG A 30 7.16 8.84 3.73
N LYS A 31 5.84 9.00 3.53
CA LYS A 31 4.87 7.98 3.89
C LYS A 31 5.17 6.73 3.06
N ILE A 32 5.34 5.59 3.73
CA ILE A 32 5.58 4.32 3.07
C ILE A 32 4.32 3.49 3.19
N VAL A 33 3.68 3.19 2.06
CA VAL A 33 2.53 2.27 2.01
C VAL A 33 3.01 0.96 1.41
N TYR A 34 2.99 -0.09 2.22
CA TYR A 34 3.36 -1.45 1.80
C TYR A 34 2.19 -2.14 1.10
N CYS A 35 0.98 -1.94 1.62
CA CYS A 35 -0.24 -2.48 1.04
C CYS A 35 -1.41 -1.56 1.36
N SER A 36 -2.14 -1.16 0.32
CA SER A 36 -3.38 -0.40 0.45
C SER A 36 -4.48 -1.22 1.15
N PRO A 37 -5.55 -0.57 1.64
CA PRO A 37 -6.71 -1.28 2.15
C PRO A 37 -7.28 -2.25 1.12
N ILE A 38 -7.71 -3.42 1.59
CA ILE A 38 -8.36 -4.44 0.78
C ILE A 38 -9.75 -4.69 1.36
N GLU A 39 -10.76 -4.63 0.51
CA GLU A 39 -12.11 -5.11 0.81
C GLU A 39 -12.40 -6.32 -0.06
N GLY A 40 -12.76 -7.43 0.58
CA GLY A 40 -12.97 -8.68 -0.12
C GLY A 40 -14.32 -9.31 0.14
N PHE A 41 -14.78 -10.10 -0.82
CA PHE A 41 -15.95 -10.96 -0.74
C PHE A 41 -15.56 -12.38 -1.13
N ILE A 42 -15.75 -13.32 -0.20
CA ILE A 42 -15.49 -14.76 -0.41
C ILE A 42 -16.82 -15.49 -0.49
N HIS A 43 -16.99 -16.26 -1.56
CA HIS A 43 -18.20 -17.04 -1.75
C HIS A 43 -17.92 -18.39 -2.42
N TRP A 44 -18.90 -19.28 -2.32
CA TRP A 44 -18.97 -20.51 -3.09
C TRP A 44 -20.21 -20.46 -3.97
N GLN A 45 -20.03 -20.28 -5.28
CA GLN A 45 -21.14 -20.21 -6.24
C GLN A 45 -22.21 -19.17 -5.84
N GLY A 46 -21.77 -17.96 -5.53
CA GLY A 46 -22.60 -16.85 -5.04
C GLY A 46 -23.04 -16.93 -3.57
N LYS A 47 -22.86 -18.06 -2.88
CA LYS A 47 -23.19 -18.18 -1.45
C LYS A 47 -22.05 -17.64 -0.58
N PRO A 48 -22.27 -16.61 0.25
CA PRO A 48 -21.24 -16.07 1.12
C PRO A 48 -20.64 -17.13 2.06
N LEU A 49 -19.32 -17.12 2.22
CA LEU A 49 -18.64 -17.99 3.18
C LEU A 49 -18.27 -17.21 4.45
N ALA A 50 -18.95 -17.51 5.55
CA ALA A 50 -18.74 -16.88 6.85
C ALA A 50 -17.62 -17.55 7.66
N ASN A 51 -17.00 -16.78 8.56
CA ASN A 51 -15.97 -17.25 9.51
C ASN A 51 -14.74 -17.88 8.83
N VAL A 52 -14.46 -17.52 7.58
CA VAL A 52 -13.24 -17.91 6.88
C VAL A 52 -12.12 -16.97 7.31
N VAL A 53 -11.01 -17.54 7.80
CA VAL A 53 -9.81 -16.77 8.11
C VAL A 53 -9.01 -16.54 6.83
N VAL A 54 -8.87 -15.28 6.47
CA VAL A 54 -8.07 -14.79 5.35
C VAL A 54 -6.77 -14.24 5.91
N THR A 55 -5.66 -14.68 5.35
CA THR A 55 -4.31 -14.26 5.74
C THR A 55 -3.72 -13.40 4.63
N ARG A 56 -3.15 -12.25 5.01
CA ARG A 56 -2.32 -11.44 4.13
C ARG A 56 -0.87 -11.56 4.58
N GLU A 57 0.02 -11.75 3.61
CA GLU A 57 1.46 -11.78 3.78
C GLU A 57 2.08 -10.72 2.87
N LEU A 58 3.00 -9.95 3.41
CA LEU A 58 3.76 -8.94 2.69
C LEU A 58 5.24 -9.24 2.83
N TYR A 59 5.97 -9.15 1.73
CA TYR A 59 7.42 -9.40 1.70
C TYR A 59 8.12 -8.14 1.20
N SER A 60 9.00 -7.60 2.02
CA SER A 60 9.76 -6.40 1.72
C SER A 60 10.93 -6.26 2.68
N GLY A 61 12.06 -5.71 2.22
CA GLY A 61 13.18 -5.34 3.08
C GLY A 61 12.85 -4.28 4.14
N GLY A 62 11.67 -3.65 4.06
CA GLY A 62 11.18 -2.74 5.09
C GLY A 62 10.79 -3.42 6.41
N PHE A 63 10.46 -4.71 6.40
CA PHE A 63 10.03 -5.45 7.59
C PHE A 63 11.19 -6.15 8.29
N GLU A 64 11.09 -6.30 9.61
CA GLU A 64 12.00 -7.18 10.36
C GLU A 64 11.87 -8.62 9.86
N GLY A 65 12.98 -9.26 9.53
CA GLY A 65 12.98 -10.59 8.91
C GLY A 65 12.41 -10.62 7.47
N GLY A 66 12.15 -9.47 6.86
CA GLY A 66 11.71 -9.34 5.47
C GLY A 66 10.23 -9.69 5.21
N LYS A 67 9.44 -9.95 6.26
CA LYS A 67 8.05 -10.39 6.16
C LYS A 67 7.15 -9.70 7.18
N TYR A 68 5.92 -9.39 6.77
CA TYR A 68 4.79 -9.04 7.62
C TYR A 68 3.62 -9.98 7.34
N SER A 69 2.80 -10.28 8.35
CA SER A 69 1.58 -11.04 8.17
C SER A 69 0.50 -10.59 9.15
N ASP A 70 -0.74 -10.53 8.65
CA ASP A 70 -1.94 -10.35 9.46
C ASP A 70 -3.11 -11.18 8.90
N THR A 71 -4.20 -11.21 9.66
CA THR A 71 -5.41 -11.97 9.31
C THR A 71 -6.67 -11.12 9.47
N ALA A 72 -7.69 -11.48 8.70
CA ALA A 72 -9.05 -10.99 8.82
C ALA A 72 -10.02 -12.17 8.72
N SER A 73 -11.18 -12.09 9.38
CA SER A 73 -12.22 -13.10 9.26
C SER A 73 -13.38 -12.58 8.42
N THR A 74 -13.98 -13.44 7.60
CA THR A 74 -15.20 -13.08 6.88
C THR A 74 -16.39 -13.00 7.83
N GLY A 75 -17.22 -11.97 7.66
CA GLY A 75 -18.51 -11.84 8.33
C GLY A 75 -19.55 -12.83 7.79
N ILE A 76 -20.77 -12.78 8.34
CA ILE A 76 -21.91 -13.58 7.87
C ILE A 76 -22.29 -13.31 6.41
N ASP A 77 -21.91 -12.15 5.90
CA ASP A 77 -22.10 -11.70 4.52
C ASP A 77 -20.92 -12.10 3.60
N GLY A 78 -19.96 -12.89 4.11
CA GLY A 78 -18.78 -13.35 3.38
C GLY A 78 -17.75 -12.26 3.12
N ARG A 79 -17.91 -11.07 3.72
CA ARG A 79 -17.00 -9.95 3.50
C ARG A 79 -15.88 -9.92 4.53
N PHE A 80 -14.69 -9.53 4.10
CA PHE A 80 -13.55 -9.25 4.98
C PHE A 80 -12.91 -7.93 4.60
N LYS A 81 -12.14 -7.35 5.53
CA LYS A 81 -11.39 -6.13 5.30
C LYS A 81 -9.99 -6.25 5.89
N PHE A 82 -9.03 -5.71 5.17
CA PHE A 82 -7.70 -5.41 5.68
C PHE A 82 -7.48 -3.91 5.65
N ASP A 83 -6.97 -3.38 6.75
CA ASP A 83 -6.53 -1.99 6.81
C ASP A 83 -5.23 -1.78 6.03
N VAL A 84 -4.91 -0.51 5.80
CA VAL A 84 -3.64 -0.10 5.18
C VAL A 84 -2.45 -0.57 6.03
N VAL A 85 -1.46 -1.18 5.38
CA VAL A 85 -0.15 -1.41 6.00
C VAL A 85 0.78 -0.30 5.56
N GLN A 86 1.08 0.58 6.49
CA GLN A 86 1.91 1.76 6.25
C GLN A 86 2.82 2.04 7.44
N GLU A 87 3.87 2.78 7.18
CA GLU A 87 4.74 3.30 8.21
C GLU A 87 4.96 4.80 8.04
N ARG A 88 5.07 5.48 9.18
CA ARG A 88 5.53 6.85 9.29
C ARG A 88 6.91 6.82 9.95
N ARG A 89 7.98 6.64 9.17
CA ARG A 89 9.35 6.63 9.73
C ARG A 89 9.97 8.03 9.66
N PHE A 90 10.50 8.49 10.80
CA PHE A 90 11.43 9.60 10.88
C PHE A 90 12.82 9.06 10.50
N LEU A 91 13.45 9.63 9.46
CA LEU A 91 14.88 9.49 9.15
C LEU A 91 15.50 8.06 9.25
N ARG A 92 15.24 7.20 8.26
CA ARG A 92 16.06 6.02 7.95
C ARG A 92 16.72 6.20 6.58
N PRO A 93 17.99 6.66 6.50
CA PRO A 93 18.71 6.87 5.24
C PRO A 93 18.77 5.60 4.36
N ASP A 94 18.84 4.45 5.01
CA ASP A 94 18.83 3.09 4.46
C ASP A 94 17.56 2.76 3.67
N LEU A 95 16.41 3.36 4.00
CA LEU A 95 15.14 3.13 3.31
C LEU A 95 14.81 4.24 2.29
N LEU A 96 15.54 5.37 2.31
CA LEU A 96 15.43 6.41 1.27
C LEU A 96 16.00 5.94 -0.08
N SER A 97 16.86 4.91 -0.06
CA SER A 97 17.35 4.17 -1.24
C SER A 97 16.56 2.87 -1.50
N ALA A 98 15.48 2.60 -0.76
CA ALA A 98 14.71 1.37 -0.93
C ALA A 98 14.04 1.37 -2.30
N ASN A 99 14.44 0.44 -3.15
CA ASN A 99 13.67 0.08 -4.32
C ASN A 99 12.33 -0.48 -3.82
N PRO A 100 11.19 0.17 -4.10
CA PRO A 100 9.90 -0.38 -3.74
C PRO A 100 9.69 -1.69 -4.50
N ASN A 101 9.87 -2.80 -3.79
CA ASN A 101 9.55 -4.13 -4.25
C ASN A 101 8.84 -4.83 -3.10
N ILE A 102 7.51 -4.78 -3.13
CA ILE A 102 6.67 -5.30 -2.05
C ILE A 102 5.79 -6.39 -2.65
N SER A 103 6.13 -7.65 -2.38
CA SER A 103 5.29 -8.76 -2.81
C SER A 103 4.14 -8.94 -1.81
N GLN A 104 2.92 -8.98 -2.32
CA GLN A 104 1.69 -9.12 -1.58
C GLN A 104 1.05 -10.46 -1.93
N LEU A 105 0.67 -11.23 -0.92
CA LEU A 105 -0.08 -12.48 -1.09
C LEU A 105 -1.25 -12.49 -0.10
N VAL A 106 -2.47 -12.67 -0.59
CA VAL A 106 -3.63 -12.96 0.26
C VAL A 106 -4.12 -14.36 -0.05
N TRP A 107 -4.31 -15.15 1.00
CA TRP A 107 -4.72 -16.54 0.91
C TRP A 107 -5.61 -16.94 2.08
N LEU A 108 -6.32 -18.05 1.92
CA LEU A 108 -7.15 -18.64 2.97
C LEU A 108 -7.07 -20.16 2.93
N ILE A 109 -7.52 -20.81 4.01
CA ILE A 109 -7.75 -22.26 4.01
C ILE A 109 -9.25 -22.50 4.10
N HIS A 110 -9.76 -23.31 3.17
CA HIS A 110 -11.14 -23.77 3.17
C HIS A 110 -11.16 -25.27 2.87
N GLU A 111 -11.86 -26.05 3.71
CA GLU A 111 -11.93 -27.52 3.59
C GLU A 111 -10.53 -28.20 3.52
N GLY A 112 -9.57 -27.69 4.30
CA GLY A 112 -8.20 -28.20 4.34
C GLY A 112 -7.34 -27.84 3.13
N GLN A 113 -7.84 -27.00 2.22
CA GLN A 113 -7.16 -26.63 0.98
C GLN A 113 -6.80 -25.15 0.99
N ARG A 114 -5.58 -24.82 0.56
CA ARG A 114 -5.09 -23.44 0.49
C ARG A 114 -5.51 -22.79 -0.82
N TYR A 115 -6.12 -21.62 -0.72
CA TYR A 115 -6.53 -20.80 -1.85
C TYR A 115 -5.78 -19.47 -1.83
N ALA A 116 -4.97 -19.21 -2.86
CA ALA A 116 -4.42 -17.89 -3.13
C ALA A 116 -5.46 -17.06 -3.90
N ILE A 117 -5.84 -15.91 -3.35
CA ILE A 117 -6.94 -15.07 -3.85
C ILE A 117 -6.48 -13.69 -4.34
N TRP A 118 -5.27 -13.27 -3.97
CA TRP A 118 -4.63 -12.06 -4.46
C TRP A 118 -3.12 -12.26 -4.44
N SER A 119 -2.45 -11.89 -5.52
CA SER A 119 -1.00 -11.81 -5.58
C SER A 119 -0.61 -10.62 -6.43
N TYR A 120 0.20 -9.73 -5.88
CA TYR A 120 0.63 -8.52 -6.58
C TYR A 120 2.00 -8.08 -6.10
N THR A 121 2.82 -7.52 -6.99
CA THR A 121 4.08 -6.90 -6.62
C THR A 121 3.98 -5.40 -6.83
N LYS A 122 4.02 -4.66 -5.73
CA LYS A 122 3.95 -3.20 -5.74
C LYS A 122 5.33 -2.60 -5.94
N HIS A 123 5.44 -1.67 -6.88
CA HIS A 123 6.68 -1.02 -7.31
C HIS A 123 6.77 0.46 -6.97
N ASP A 124 5.98 0.91 -6.01
CA ASP A 124 6.05 2.25 -5.43
C ASP A 124 5.56 2.22 -3.97
N PHE A 125 5.60 3.36 -3.28
CA PHE A 125 5.17 3.50 -1.88
C PHE A 125 3.87 4.31 -1.72
N GLY A 126 3.21 4.66 -2.82
CA GLY A 126 1.98 5.45 -2.84
C GLY A 126 0.80 4.63 -2.33
N GLU A 127 -0.12 5.28 -1.65
CA GLU A 127 -1.40 4.63 -1.33
C GLU A 127 -2.24 4.48 -2.60
N ARG A 128 -2.95 3.36 -2.71
CA ARG A 128 -3.88 3.00 -3.80
C ARG A 128 -3.26 2.78 -5.18
N SER A 129 -1.94 2.74 -5.31
CA SER A 129 -1.31 2.46 -6.61
C SER A 129 -1.44 1.01 -7.07
N GLU A 130 -1.92 0.11 -6.21
CA GLU A 130 -2.24 -1.28 -6.59
C GLU A 130 -3.59 -1.40 -7.32
N ALA A 131 -4.43 -0.36 -7.32
CA ALA A 131 -5.75 -0.39 -7.93
C ALA A 131 -5.90 0.68 -9.00
N LYS A 132 -6.79 0.45 -9.96
CA LYS A 132 -7.15 1.44 -10.97
C LYS A 132 -7.86 2.65 -10.36
N GLU A 133 -8.65 2.41 -9.31
CA GLU A 133 -9.39 3.43 -8.57
C GLU A 133 -9.73 2.95 -7.16
N GLY A 134 -9.77 3.89 -6.20
CA GLY A 134 -10.27 3.62 -4.85
C GLY A 134 -9.42 2.62 -4.05
N VAL A 135 -10.10 1.86 -3.18
CA VAL A 135 -9.50 0.75 -2.40
C VAL A 135 -9.43 -0.50 -3.26
N ILE A 136 -8.53 -1.44 -2.90
CA ILE A 136 -8.49 -2.73 -3.60
C ILE A 136 -9.76 -3.50 -3.25
N THR A 137 -10.53 -3.87 -4.26
CA THR A 137 -11.74 -4.69 -4.12
C THR A 137 -11.50 -6.03 -4.77
N ILE A 138 -11.80 -7.12 -4.05
CA ILE A 138 -11.65 -8.49 -4.57
C ILE A 138 -12.92 -9.30 -4.34
N ASN A 139 -13.36 -10.02 -5.36
CA ASN A 139 -14.53 -10.89 -5.32
C ASN A 139 -14.12 -12.30 -5.82
N CYS A 140 -14.21 -13.27 -4.94
CA CYS A 140 -13.61 -14.58 -5.11
C CYS A 140 -14.65 -15.70 -4.98
N ASP A 141 -14.85 -16.44 -6.07
CA ASP A 141 -15.57 -17.71 -6.05
C ASP A 141 -14.60 -18.86 -5.81
N LEU A 142 -14.60 -19.45 -4.61
CA LEU A 142 -13.71 -20.57 -4.28
C LEU A 142 -14.05 -21.87 -5.01
N SER A 143 -15.19 -21.94 -5.71
CA SER A 143 -15.54 -23.08 -6.55
C SER A 143 -14.84 -23.06 -7.92
N THR A 144 -14.26 -21.92 -8.32
CA THR A 144 -13.56 -21.74 -9.60
C THR A 144 -12.08 -21.46 -9.33
N TYR A 145 -11.24 -22.46 -9.56
CA TYR A 145 -9.82 -22.36 -9.24
C TYR A 145 -8.95 -23.15 -10.21
N GLU A 146 -7.69 -22.70 -10.32
CA GLU A 146 -6.60 -23.40 -11.00
C GLU A 146 -5.82 -24.20 -9.96
N HIS A 147 -5.48 -25.46 -10.27
CA HIS A 147 -4.56 -26.24 -9.44
C HIS A 147 -3.12 -25.82 -9.73
N TYR A 148 -2.30 -25.80 -8.70
CA TYR A 148 -0.84 -25.72 -8.82
C TYR A 148 -0.19 -26.60 -7.75
N ASP A 149 1.13 -26.81 -7.84
CA ASP A 149 1.88 -27.78 -7.04
C ASP A 149 1.71 -27.67 -5.52
N HIS A 150 1.28 -26.51 -5.01
CA HIS A 150 1.13 -26.26 -3.56
C HIS A 150 -0.24 -25.70 -3.14
N GLY A 151 -1.27 -25.80 -3.99
CA GLY A 151 -2.62 -25.38 -3.61
C GLY A 151 -3.53 -25.02 -4.78
N ARG A 152 -4.40 -24.03 -4.54
CA ARG A 152 -5.38 -23.52 -5.50
C ARG A 152 -5.18 -22.02 -5.71
N ILE A 153 -5.24 -21.57 -6.97
CA ILE A 153 -5.26 -20.14 -7.31
C ILE A 153 -6.68 -19.80 -7.75
N VAL A 154 -7.27 -18.77 -7.15
CA VAL A 154 -8.58 -18.26 -7.53
C VAL A 154 -8.38 -17.02 -8.38
N ARG A 155 -8.89 -17.02 -9.62
CA ARG A 155 -8.93 -15.84 -10.49
C ARG A 155 -10.07 -14.93 -10.06
N CYS A 156 -9.89 -14.24 -8.92
CA CYS A 156 -10.88 -13.33 -8.39
C CYS A 156 -11.14 -12.17 -9.35
N GLN A 157 -12.37 -11.67 -9.37
CA GLN A 157 -12.67 -10.38 -10.00
C GLN A 157 -12.13 -9.26 -9.09
N HIS A 158 -11.37 -8.32 -9.64
CA HIS A 158 -10.78 -7.24 -8.86
C HIS A 158 -10.58 -5.96 -9.66
N ASN A 159 -10.49 -4.83 -8.96
CA ASN A 159 -10.09 -3.53 -9.55
C ASN A 159 -8.57 -3.28 -9.47
N GLY A 160 -7.81 -4.27 -8.98
CA GLY A 160 -6.36 -4.26 -8.94
C GLY A 160 -5.70 -4.12 -10.31
N ASN A 161 -4.50 -3.57 -10.31
CA ASN A 161 -3.60 -3.56 -11.46
C ASN A 161 -3.11 -4.99 -11.75
N VAL A 162 -2.85 -5.28 -13.03
CA VAL A 162 -2.39 -6.59 -13.52
C VAL A 162 -0.92 -6.47 -13.93
#